data_AF-A0A199UUS3-F1
#
_entry.id   AF-A0A199UUS3-F1
#
_cell.length_a   1.000
_cell.length_b   1.000
_cell.length_c   1.000
_cell.angle_alpha   90.00
_cell.angle_beta   90.00
_cell.angle_gamma   90.00
#
_symmetry.space_group_name_H-M   'P 1'
#
loop_
_entity.id
_entity.type
_entity.pdbx_description
1 polymer ?
#
loop_
_entity_poly.entity_id
_entity_poly.type
_entity_poly.pdbx_seq_one_letter_code
_entity_poly.pdbx_strand_id
1 'polypeptide(L)'
;MKGGEGEVAVTMVAPAFTTHSFSMSQRVLVLEAAAVVNCSSSSGGFCAAEGFAPPTAAVAPPGYYMLFVVHGGVPSGGKWVHVE
;
A
#
# COMPACT_ATOMS: atom_id res chain seq x y z
N MET A 1 4.34 -6.88 -14.57
CA MET A 1 3.50 -5.93 -13.81
C MET A 1 2.68 -5.19 -14.84
N LYS A 2 1.38 -5.48 -14.94
CA LYS A 2 0.56 -5.04 -16.08
C LYS A 2 -0.44 -3.99 -15.61
N GLY A 3 0.09 -2.83 -15.20
CA GLY A 3 -0.64 -1.60 -14.86
C GLY A 3 -1.50 -1.11 -16.02
N GLY A 4 -2.74 -1.59 -16.11
CA GLY A 4 -3.74 -1.09 -17.06
C GLY A 4 -4.46 0.14 -16.51
N GLU A 5 -4.96 1.01 -17.39
CA GLU A 5 -5.86 2.10 -17.00
C GLU A 5 -7.05 1.53 -16.21
N GLY A 6 -7.18 1.91 -14.93
CA GLY A 6 -8.18 1.38 -13.99
C GLY A 6 -7.66 0.39 -12.93
N GLU A 7 -6.37 0.06 -12.91
CA GLU A 7 -5.81 -0.80 -11.86
C GLU A 7 -5.59 -0.03 -10.55
N VAL A 8 -6.17 -0.56 -9.47
CA VAL A 8 -5.97 -0.09 -8.10
C VAL A 8 -5.06 -1.06 -7.38
N ALA A 9 -3.96 -0.55 -6.82
CA ALA A 9 -3.06 -1.31 -5.96
C ALA A 9 -2.96 -0.67 -4.58
N VAL A 10 -2.84 -1.50 -3.54
CA VAL A 10 -2.55 -1.05 -2.19
C VAL A 10 -1.11 -1.41 -1.88
N THR A 11 -0.29 -0.44 -1.52
CA THR A 11 1.12 -0.66 -1.19
C THR A 11 1.47 -0.09 0.17
N MET A 12 2.44 -0.71 0.85
CA MET A 12 2.98 -0.20 2.09
C MET A 12 4.50 -0.13 2.03
N VAL A 13 5.08 0.93 2.59
CA VAL A 13 6.52 1.21 2.55
C VAL A 13 7.06 1.35 3.97
N ALA A 14 8.07 0.55 4.32
CA ALA A 14 8.86 0.80 5.52
C ALA A 14 9.84 1.94 5.24
N PRO A 15 9.86 3.01 6.06
CA PRO A 15 10.82 4.09 5.90
C PRO A 15 12.23 3.58 6.12
N ALA A 16 13.16 4.03 5.28
CA ALA A 16 14.57 3.71 5.41
C ALA A 16 15.23 4.53 6.52
N PHE A 17 16.21 3.94 7.20
CA PHE A 17 17.29 4.71 7.82
C PHE A 17 18.50 4.65 6.89
N THR A 18 18.90 5.80 6.33
CA THR A 18 19.93 5.85 5.28
C THR A 18 21.19 6.55 5.78
N THR A 19 22.33 5.87 5.67
CA THR A 19 23.66 6.43 5.92
C THR A 19 24.69 5.75 5.02
N HIS A 20 25.78 6.43 4.66
CA HIS A 20 26.85 5.91 3.78
C HIS A 20 26.32 5.25 2.49
N SER A 21 25.31 5.87 1.87
CA SER A 21 24.63 5.34 0.67
C SER A 21 23.97 3.97 0.86
N PHE A 22 23.70 3.56 2.10
CA PHE A 22 23.03 2.33 2.46
C PHE A 22 21.70 2.62 3.17
N SER A 23 20.61 2.11 2.62
CA SER A 23 19.25 2.24 3.16
C SER A 23 18.85 0.98 3.90
N MET A 24 18.91 1.01 5.23
CA MET A 24 18.52 -0.12 6.06
C MET A 24 17.01 -0.22 6.19
N SER A 25 16.52 -1.47 6.18
CA SER A 25 15.14 -1.84 6.49
C SER A 25 14.07 -1.37 5.50
N GLN A 26 14.42 -0.64 4.44
CA GLN A 26 13.46 -0.24 3.41
C GLN A 26 12.86 -1.48 2.72
N ARG A 27 11.53 -1.52 2.67
CA ARG A 27 10.76 -2.55 1.97
C ARG A 27 9.51 -1.92 1.38
N VAL A 28 9.17 -2.34 0.18
CA VAL A 28 7.90 -1.99 -0.48
C VAL A 28 7.12 -3.29 -0.60
N LEU A 29 5.94 -3.32 0.01
CA LEU A 29 5.03 -4.44 -0.11
C LEU A 29 3.85 -4.01 -0.96
N VAL A 30 3.56 -4.81 -1.99
CA VAL A 30 2.29 -4.74 -2.70
C VAL A 30 1.37 -5.72 -1.99
N LEU A 31 0.32 -5.20 -1.36
CA LEU A 31 -0.64 -6.03 -0.66
C LEU A 31 -1.53 -6.74 -1.67
N GLU A 32 -1.92 -7.97 -1.34
CA GLU A 32 -2.95 -8.65 -2.08
C GLU A 32 -4.25 -7.86 -1.91
N ALA A 33 -4.72 -7.24 -2.99
CA ALA A 33 -5.96 -6.50 -3.00
C ALA A 33 -7.12 -7.49 -3.13
N ALA A 34 -8.06 -7.44 -2.18
CA ALA A 34 -9.23 -8.31 -2.19
C ALA A 34 -10.19 -7.95 -3.33
N ALA A 35 -10.40 -6.65 -3.57
CA ALA A 35 -11.07 -6.06 -4.74
C ALA A 35 -11.15 -4.52 -4.59
N VAL A 36 -11.48 -3.82 -5.68
CA VAL A 36 -12.21 -2.54 -5.56
C VAL A 36 -13.66 -2.90 -5.26
N VAL A 37 -14.07 -2.70 -4.02
CA VAL A 37 -15.25 -3.36 -3.46
C VAL A 37 -16.53 -2.56 -3.70
N ASN A 38 -16.42 -1.24 -3.86
CA ASN A 38 -17.59 -0.39 -4.02
C ASN A 38 -17.25 0.93 -4.68
N CYS A 39 -17.60 1.10 -5.95
CA CYS A 39 -17.63 2.40 -6.63
C CYS A 39 -19.10 2.74 -6.94
N SER A 40 -19.84 3.23 -5.95
CA SER A 40 -21.25 3.57 -6.16
C SER A 40 -21.40 5.03 -6.58
N SER A 41 -22.28 5.29 -7.54
CA SER A 41 -22.73 6.66 -7.82
C SER A 41 -23.47 7.28 -6.62
N SER A 42 -24.03 6.46 -5.73
CA SER A 42 -24.66 6.93 -4.48
C SER A 42 -23.66 7.30 -3.39
N SER A 43 -22.40 6.85 -3.47
CA SER A 43 -21.30 7.29 -2.60
C SER A 43 -20.60 8.53 -3.15
N GLY A 44 -21.26 9.34 -3.98
CA GLY A 44 -20.65 10.57 -4.52
C GLY A 44 -19.41 10.33 -5.39
N GLY A 45 -19.26 9.12 -5.96
CA GLY A 45 -18.10 8.75 -6.77
C GLY A 45 -16.90 8.22 -5.97
N PHE A 46 -17.03 8.00 -4.65
CA PHE A 46 -15.97 7.36 -3.87
C PHE A 46 -15.92 5.86 -4.12
N CYS A 47 -14.69 5.35 -4.26
CA CYS A 47 -14.38 3.93 -4.36
C CYS A 47 -13.74 3.41 -3.08
N ALA A 48 -14.16 2.23 -2.61
CA ALA A 48 -13.50 1.50 -1.53
C ALA A 48 -12.58 0.40 -2.09
N ALA A 49 -11.40 0.24 -1.50
CA ALA A 49 -10.48 -0.85 -1.79
C ALA A 49 -10.14 -1.59 -0.50
N GLU A 50 -10.17 -2.91 -0.57
CA GLU A 50 -9.76 -3.79 0.54
C GLU A 50 -8.46 -4.51 0.17
N GLY A 51 -7.60 -4.70 1.16
CA GLY A 51 -6.35 -5.43 1.01
C GLY A 51 -6.06 -6.25 2.25
N PHE A 52 -5.34 -7.34 2.07
CA PHE A 52 -4.95 -8.21 3.18
C PHE A 52 -3.65 -7.72 3.82
N ALA A 53 -3.60 -7.80 5.15
CA ALA A 53 -2.36 -7.57 5.89
C ALA A 53 -1.29 -8.60 5.47
N PRO A 54 0.01 -8.26 5.57
CA PRO A 54 1.08 -9.21 5.30
C PRO A 54 0.93 -10.48 6.15
N PRO A 55 1.16 -11.68 5.58
CA PRO A 55 0.81 -12.94 6.23
C PRO A 55 1.73 -13.29 7.41
N THR A 56 2.95 -12.73 7.45
CA THR A 56 3.92 -13.01 8.52
C THR A 56 4.82 -11.81 8.82
N ALA A 57 5.32 -11.77 10.06
CA ALA A 57 6.33 -10.80 10.50
C ALA A 57 7.67 -10.92 9.76
N ALA A 58 7.94 -12.03 9.07
CA ALA A 58 9.14 -12.16 8.24
C ALA A 58 9.02 -11.30 6.96
N VAL A 59 7.80 -11.17 6.41
CA VAL A 59 7.51 -10.35 5.22
C VAL A 59 7.37 -8.87 5.61
N ALA A 60 6.65 -8.60 6.70
CA ALA A 60 6.52 -7.26 7.28
C ALA A 60 6.80 -7.29 8.79
N PRO A 61 8.07 -7.12 9.20
CA PRO A 61 8.41 -7.00 10.62
C PRO A 61 7.61 -5.89 11.30
N PRO A 62 7.28 -6.04 12.59
CA PRO A 62 6.51 -5.05 13.33
C PRO A 62 7.14 -3.66 13.26
N GLY A 63 6.30 -2.64 13.17
CA GLY A 63 6.72 -1.25 13.06
C GLY A 63 5.82 -0.40 12.18
N TYR A 64 6.25 0.84 11.96
CA TYR A 64 5.49 1.83 11.20
C TYR A 64 5.77 1.74 9.70
N TYR A 65 4.69 1.77 8.92
CA TYR A 65 4.72 1.78 7.47
C TYR A 65 3.86 2.92 6.95
N MET A 66 4.19 3.43 5.76
CA MET A 66 3.32 4.32 5.01
C MET A 66 2.47 3.50 4.04
N LEU A 67 1.16 3.56 4.16
CA LEU A 67 0.18 2.96 3.29
C LEU A 67 -0.22 3.92 2.16
N PHE A 68 -0.29 3.40 0.94
CA PHE A 68 -0.70 4.11 -0.26
C PHE A 68 -1.77 3.32 -1.01
N VAL A 69 -2.74 4.04 -1.57
CA VAL A 69 -3.58 3.55 -2.66
C VAL A 69 -3.04 4.13 -3.95
N VAL A 70 -2.72 3.28 -4.92
CA VAL A 70 -2.18 3.66 -6.22
C VAL A 70 -3.26 3.39 -7.26
N HIS A 71 -3.68 4.43 -7.99
CA HIS A 71 -4.67 4.32 -9.07
C HIS A 71 -4.04 4.79 -10.37
N GLY A 72 -3.94 3.90 -11.38
CA GLY A 72 -3.34 4.25 -12.68
C GLY A 72 -1.89 4.78 -12.56
N GLY A 73 -1.14 4.29 -11.57
CA GLY A 73 0.23 4.73 -11.29
C GLY A 73 0.36 5.99 -10.43
N VAL A 74 -0.76 6.65 -10.08
CA VAL A 74 -0.75 7.83 -9.20
C VAL A 74 -1.00 7.41 -7.75
N PRO A 75 -0.04 7.63 -6.82
CA PRO A 75 -0.23 7.30 -5.41
C PRO A 75 -1.07 8.36 -4.69
N SER A 76 -1.84 7.93 -3.70
CA SER A 76 -2.48 8.80 -2.71
C SER A 76 -1.47 9.49 -1.80
N GLY A 77 -1.94 10.41 -0.96
CA GLY A 77 -1.17 10.83 0.21
C GLY A 77 -0.90 9.62 1.13
N GLY A 78 0.33 9.48 1.61
CA GLY A 78 0.72 8.38 2.50
C GLY A 78 0.06 8.49 3.88
N LYS A 79 -0.38 7.35 4.41
CA LYS A 79 -0.92 7.25 5.78
C LYS A 79 -0.05 6.34 6.62
N TRP A 80 0.33 6.80 7.81
CA TRP A 80 1.06 5.97 8.75
C TRP A 80 0.15 4.89 9.33
N VAL A 81 0.63 3.65 9.30
CA VAL A 81 0.01 2.48 9.91
C VAL A 81 1.05 1.73 10.74
N HIS A 82 0.62 1.13 11.84
CA HIS A 82 1.46 0.26 12.66
C HIS A 82 1.09 -1.19 12.38
N VAL A 83 2.09 -2.02 12.09
CA VAL A 83 1.94 -3.48 11.97
C VAL A 83 2.50 -4.11 13.23
N GLU A 84 1.75 -5.02 13.83
CA GLU A 84 2.10 -5.78 15.03
C GLU A 84 2.35 -7.26 14.72
#